data_AF-A0A1I5VI23-F1
#
_entry.id   AF-A0A1I5VI23-F1
#
_cell.length_a   1.000
_cell.length_b   1.000
_cell.length_c   1.000
_cell.angle_alpha   90.00
_cell.angle_beta   90.00
_cell.angle_gamma   90.00
#
_symmetry.space_group_name_H-M   'P 1'
#
loop_
_entity.id
_entity.type
_entity.pdbx_description
1 polymer ?
#
loop_
_entity_poly.entity_id
_entity_poly.type
_entity_poly.pdbx_seq_one_letter_code
_entity_poly.pdbx_strand_id
1 'polypeptide(L)'
;MSKEEFKVKPVELDQTIKNIVEAIDNGYKLQHLPDEQLDAEGRLEFSDSLILKPDYQREYRSTIEEESSIIESILVGIPIPPVFLCSTRIKGVQVLNVVDGQHRLFALYRFRKGEFKLTGLPLLKDYEGKKFSELPIEEQELIIGHKLPAFVFREFPGKRFELEVFNRYNKGTKNLTPQEIRNAVYSSPHNDYITKFVEKLYKSNSDPVLSEIYNVTKDRFLKKKVHEGIFSILYVLEFGIDESFKDSTTYATEYMKKKAELFSEQGEEQALRDENNMIYEFEKFNAWLKQFTKYTPYPLSKELYGISSKSYKFQTSMALILPALYNRIKDNEKWKDKEFDFIVERIRMCLTSSFLEDPDYTASSTNSREIARLVESFTLD
;
A
#
# COMPACT_ATOMS: atom_id res chain seq x y z
N MET A 1 -4.61 -24.05 -11.68
CA MET A 1 -4.59 -23.03 -12.74
C MET A 1 -3.88 -23.61 -13.96
N SER A 2 -4.52 -23.61 -15.12
CA SER A 2 -3.97 -24.15 -16.37
C SER A 2 -3.22 -23.08 -17.16
N LYS A 3 -2.34 -23.46 -18.09
CA LYS A 3 -1.65 -22.51 -18.99
C LYS A 3 -2.61 -21.62 -19.77
N GLU A 4 -3.81 -22.12 -20.08
CA GLU A 4 -4.81 -21.39 -20.86
C GLU A 4 -5.41 -20.21 -20.10
N GLU A 5 -5.49 -20.31 -18.77
CA GLU A 5 -6.04 -19.29 -17.89
C GLU A 5 -5.22 -17.98 -17.90
N PHE A 6 -3.93 -18.03 -18.27
CA PHE A 6 -3.04 -16.86 -18.28
C PHE A 6 -2.64 -16.39 -19.69
N LYS A 7 -3.24 -16.96 -20.74
CA LYS A 7 -2.93 -16.58 -22.11
C LYS A 7 -3.74 -15.34 -22.50
N VAL A 8 -3.10 -14.18 -22.46
CA VAL A 8 -3.68 -12.90 -22.88
C VAL A 8 -3.22 -12.50 -24.29
N LYS A 9 -4.05 -11.73 -24.99
CA LYS A 9 -3.70 -11.06 -26.25
C LYS A 9 -3.91 -9.56 -26.09
N PRO A 10 -2.86 -8.76 -25.84
CA PRO A 10 -2.99 -7.31 -25.79
C PRO A 10 -3.37 -6.77 -27.17
N VAL A 11 -4.10 -5.66 -27.18
CA VAL A 11 -4.43 -4.86 -28.36
C VAL A 11 -3.46 -3.69 -28.39
N GLU A 12 -2.82 -3.46 -29.53
CA GLU A 12 -2.05 -2.24 -29.78
C GLU A 12 -3.01 -1.08 -30.06
N LEU A 13 -2.85 0.02 -29.33
CA LEU A 13 -3.69 1.20 -29.44
C LEU A 13 -2.86 2.47 -29.28
N ASP A 14 -2.26 2.92 -30.38
CA ASP A 14 -1.53 4.18 -30.39
C ASP A 14 -2.49 5.36 -30.21
N GLN A 15 -2.26 6.17 -29.17
CA GLN A 15 -3.08 7.35 -28.88
C GLN A 15 -2.26 8.63 -28.97
N THR A 16 -2.88 9.69 -29.49
CA THR A 16 -2.29 11.03 -29.44
C THR A 16 -2.25 11.53 -28.01
N ILE A 17 -1.27 12.37 -27.67
CA ILE A 17 -1.21 13.02 -26.35
C ILE A 17 -2.49 13.80 -26.07
N LYS A 18 -3.11 14.41 -27.09
CA LYS A 18 -4.45 15.01 -26.96
C LYS A 18 -5.47 14.05 -26.34
N ASN A 19 -5.65 12.88 -26.95
CA ASN A 19 -6.65 11.91 -26.53
C ASN A 19 -6.31 11.31 -25.16
N ILE A 20 -5.02 11.10 -24.88
CA ILE A 20 -4.55 10.62 -23.57
C ILE A 20 -4.92 11.61 -22.47
N VAL A 21 -4.68 12.91 -22.69
CA VAL A 21 -5.01 13.96 -21.71
C VAL A 21 -6.51 14.05 -21.46
N GLU A 22 -7.33 13.96 -22.51
CA GLU A 22 -8.79 13.92 -22.39
C GLU A 22 -9.27 12.68 -21.61
N ALA A 23 -8.70 11.51 -21.89
CA ALA A 23 -9.01 10.27 -21.16
C ALA A 23 -8.62 10.34 -19.67
N ILE A 24 -7.49 10.99 -19.35
CA ILE A 24 -7.06 11.22 -17.96
C ILE A 24 -8.00 12.19 -17.25
N ASP A 25 -8.40 13.30 -17.89
CA ASP A 25 -9.35 14.24 -17.32
C ASP A 25 -10.69 13.56 -16.99
N ASN A 26 -11.19 12.72 -17.90
CA ASN A 26 -12.40 11.94 -17.68
C ASN A 26 -12.23 10.92 -16.55
N GLY A 27 -11.05 10.29 -16.44
CA GLY A 27 -10.71 9.42 -15.31
C GLY A 27 -10.80 10.14 -13.97
N TYR A 28 -10.19 11.33 -13.88
CA TYR A 28 -10.28 12.15 -12.67
C TYR A 28 -11.72 12.54 -12.35
N LYS A 29 -12.49 13.01 -13.33
CA LYS A 29 -13.91 13.35 -13.12
C LYS A 29 -14.70 12.17 -12.57
N LEU A 30 -14.58 10.99 -13.19
CA LEU A 30 -15.28 9.77 -12.79
C LEU A 30 -14.99 9.39 -11.32
N GLN A 31 -13.72 9.50 -10.90
CA GLN A 31 -13.30 9.21 -9.54
C GLN A 31 -13.90 10.17 -8.49
N HIS A 32 -14.19 11.42 -8.87
CA HIS A 32 -14.76 12.44 -7.95
C HIS A 32 -16.29 12.49 -7.95
N LEU A 33 -16.97 11.75 -8.83
CA LEU A 33 -18.42 11.64 -8.79
C LEU A 33 -18.88 10.97 -7.49
N PRO A 34 -20.13 11.15 -7.05
CA PRO A 34 -20.75 10.33 -6.01
C PRO A 34 -20.72 8.84 -6.38
N ASP A 35 -20.89 7.95 -5.40
CA ASP A 35 -20.94 6.49 -5.59
C ASP A 35 -22.30 5.98 -6.10
N GLU A 36 -22.92 6.75 -6.99
CA GLU A 36 -24.16 6.38 -7.66
C GLU A 36 -23.86 5.67 -8.99
N GLN A 37 -24.75 4.76 -9.39
CA GLN A 37 -24.65 4.15 -10.71
C GLN A 37 -24.92 5.20 -11.78
N LEU A 38 -23.96 5.34 -12.70
CA LEU A 38 -24.15 6.13 -13.91
C LEU A 38 -25.19 5.48 -14.81
N ASP A 39 -26.02 6.33 -15.43
CA ASP A 39 -26.93 5.90 -16.50
C ASP A 39 -26.15 5.51 -17.77
N ALA A 40 -26.88 5.10 -18.81
CA ALA A 40 -26.26 4.64 -20.05
C ALA A 40 -25.41 5.72 -20.73
N GLU A 41 -25.85 6.98 -20.68
CA GLU A 41 -25.15 8.10 -21.32
C GLU A 41 -23.85 8.43 -20.58
N GLY A 42 -23.90 8.55 -19.25
CA GLY A 42 -22.71 8.75 -18.42
C GLY A 42 -21.72 7.59 -18.57
N ARG A 43 -22.20 6.34 -18.68
CA ARG A 43 -21.31 5.20 -18.92
C ARG A 43 -20.60 5.27 -20.27
N LEU A 44 -21.23 5.80 -21.30
CA LEU A 44 -20.63 5.99 -22.62
C LEU A 44 -19.64 7.16 -22.62
N GLU A 45 -19.95 8.26 -21.92
CA GLU A 45 -19.08 9.43 -21.77
C GLU A 45 -17.72 9.07 -21.16
N PHE A 46 -17.74 8.28 -20.08
CA PHE A 46 -16.52 7.90 -19.35
C PHE A 46 -15.86 6.61 -19.86
N SER A 47 -16.36 6.01 -20.94
CA SER A 47 -15.79 4.77 -21.47
C SER A 47 -14.32 4.96 -21.89
N ASP A 48 -13.47 4.01 -21.52
CA ASP A 48 -12.02 4.05 -21.77
C ASP A 48 -11.30 5.26 -21.14
N SER A 49 -11.90 5.89 -20.12
CA SER A 49 -11.20 6.85 -19.26
C SER A 49 -9.95 6.23 -18.66
N LEU A 50 -8.90 7.02 -18.48
CA LEU A 50 -7.59 6.55 -18.02
C LEU A 50 -7.39 6.89 -16.54
N ILE A 51 -7.09 5.88 -15.73
CA ILE A 51 -6.84 6.01 -14.29
C ILE A 51 -5.34 5.93 -14.05
N LEU A 52 -4.70 7.09 -13.87
CA LEU A 52 -3.25 7.19 -13.70
C LEU A 52 -2.75 6.58 -12.39
N LYS A 53 -3.52 6.68 -11.31
CA LYS A 53 -3.14 6.20 -9.97
C LYS A 53 -4.24 5.30 -9.42
N PRO A 54 -4.20 3.99 -9.73
CA PRO A 54 -4.97 3.00 -9.00
C PRO A 54 -4.56 2.96 -7.51
N ASP A 55 -5.47 2.58 -6.62
CA ASP A 55 -5.28 2.64 -5.16
C ASP A 55 -4.10 1.80 -4.64
N TYR A 56 -3.68 0.80 -5.42
CA TYR A 56 -2.58 -0.09 -5.09
C TYR A 56 -1.20 0.42 -5.56
N GLN A 57 -1.14 1.51 -6.33
CA GLN A 57 0.12 2.05 -6.81
C GLN A 57 0.77 3.00 -5.81
N ARG A 58 2.10 3.11 -5.90
CA ARG A 58 2.91 4.00 -5.07
C ARG A 58 2.49 5.45 -5.26
N GLU A 59 2.74 6.26 -4.23
CA GLU A 59 2.81 7.70 -4.43
C GLU A 59 3.79 8.03 -5.56
N TYR A 60 3.37 8.91 -6.47
CA TYR A 60 4.18 9.38 -7.59
C TYR A 60 5.45 10.07 -7.08
N ARG A 61 6.62 9.72 -7.62
CA ARG A 61 7.93 10.22 -7.15
C ARG A 61 8.86 10.71 -8.26
N SER A 62 8.33 11.05 -9.43
CA SER A 62 9.19 11.62 -10.48
C SER A 62 9.59 13.04 -10.09
N THR A 63 10.87 13.35 -10.31
CA THR A 63 11.39 14.71 -10.29
C THR A 63 10.96 15.46 -11.55
N ILE A 64 10.98 16.79 -11.50
CA ILE A 64 10.62 17.62 -12.66
C ILE A 64 11.65 17.44 -13.77
N GLU A 65 12.91 17.19 -13.42
CA GLU A 65 14.00 16.88 -14.35
C GLU A 65 13.72 15.58 -15.13
N GLU A 66 13.27 14.52 -14.44
CA GLU A 66 12.87 13.25 -15.09
C GLU A 66 11.65 13.44 -16.01
N GLU A 67 10.65 14.23 -15.59
CA GLU A 67 9.49 14.56 -16.45
C GLU A 67 9.91 15.40 -17.67
N SER A 68 10.83 16.36 -17.49
CA SER A 68 11.33 17.24 -18.54
C SER A 68 12.09 16.47 -19.62
N SER A 69 12.86 15.44 -19.24
CA SER A 69 13.56 14.56 -20.19
C SER A 69 12.60 13.81 -21.13
N ILE A 70 11.40 13.44 -20.65
CA ILE A 70 10.36 12.81 -21.48
C ILE A 70 9.82 13.80 -22.52
N ILE A 71 9.61 15.06 -22.12
CA ILE A 71 9.15 16.10 -23.06
C ILE A 71 10.24 16.43 -24.07
N GLU A 72 11.49 16.58 -23.63
CA GLU A 72 12.63 16.82 -24.52
C GLU A 72 12.75 15.72 -25.56
N SER A 73 12.61 14.45 -25.14
CA SER A 73 12.66 13.30 -26.04
C SER A 73 11.64 13.41 -27.18
N ILE A 74 10.41 13.87 -26.92
CA ILE A 74 9.40 14.08 -27.96
C ILE A 74 9.81 15.19 -28.92
N LEU A 75 10.27 16.31 -28.39
CA LEU A 75 10.69 17.47 -29.18
C LEU A 75 11.87 17.15 -30.10
N VAL A 76 12.79 16.27 -29.68
CA VAL A 76 13.93 15.83 -30.50
C VAL A 76 13.68 14.55 -31.31
N GLY A 77 12.48 13.96 -31.22
CA GLY A 77 12.13 12.74 -31.95
C GLY A 77 12.74 11.43 -31.41
N ILE A 78 13.17 11.40 -30.16
CA ILE A 78 13.55 10.16 -29.47
C ILE A 78 12.28 9.37 -29.13
N PRO A 79 12.17 8.08 -29.55
CA PRO A 79 11.00 7.26 -29.27
C PRO A 79 10.74 7.09 -27.77
N ILE A 80 9.51 7.40 -27.34
CA ILE A 80 9.04 7.08 -26.00
C ILE A 80 8.62 5.61 -25.96
N PRO A 81 9.07 4.81 -24.97
CA PRO A 81 8.68 3.41 -24.87
C PRO A 81 7.14 3.26 -24.70
N PRO A 82 6.57 2.09 -25.01
CA PRO A 82 5.13 1.87 -24.94
C PRO A 82 4.60 1.84 -23.50
N VAL A 83 3.36 2.29 -23.29
CA VAL A 83 2.65 2.15 -22.00
C VAL A 83 1.80 0.88 -21.99
N PHE A 84 1.55 0.34 -20.80
CA PHE A 84 0.73 -0.87 -20.63
C PHE A 84 -0.49 -0.53 -19.81
N LEU A 85 -1.67 -0.84 -20.35
CA LEU A 85 -2.96 -0.50 -19.76
C LEU A 85 -3.80 -1.76 -19.56
N CYS A 86 -4.54 -1.82 -18.47
CA CYS A 86 -5.48 -2.91 -18.19
C CYS A 86 -6.91 -2.39 -18.09
N SER A 87 -7.83 -3.11 -18.71
CA SER A 87 -9.26 -2.80 -18.57
C SER A 87 -9.74 -3.20 -17.17
N THR A 88 -10.42 -2.29 -16.49
CA THR A 88 -11.13 -2.53 -15.23
C THR A 88 -12.52 -1.91 -15.26
N ARG A 89 -13.28 -2.02 -14.16
CA ARG A 89 -14.55 -1.33 -13.99
C ARG A 89 -14.54 -0.43 -12.77
N ILE A 90 -14.96 0.81 -12.94
CA ILE A 90 -15.25 1.77 -11.88
C ILE A 90 -16.67 2.25 -12.07
N LYS A 91 -17.52 2.12 -11.04
CA LYS A 91 -18.94 2.55 -11.08
C LYS A 91 -19.71 2.01 -12.30
N GLY A 92 -19.42 0.77 -12.70
CA GLY A 92 -20.01 0.12 -13.87
C GLY A 92 -19.46 0.56 -15.24
N VAL A 93 -18.59 1.57 -15.29
CA VAL A 93 -17.90 2.05 -16.49
C VAL A 93 -16.65 1.21 -16.76
N GLN A 94 -16.41 0.86 -18.03
CA GLN A 94 -15.14 0.26 -18.43
C GLN A 94 -14.07 1.35 -18.56
N VAL A 95 -13.00 1.22 -17.78
CA VAL A 95 -11.89 2.20 -17.74
C VAL A 95 -10.55 1.49 -17.90
N LEU A 96 -9.49 2.24 -18.15
CA LEU A 96 -8.13 1.74 -18.35
C LEU A 96 -7.23 2.17 -17.19
N ASN A 97 -6.80 1.21 -16.38
CA ASN A 97 -5.78 1.41 -15.35
C ASN A 97 -4.39 1.32 -15.97
N VAL A 98 -3.47 2.16 -15.50
CA VAL A 98 -2.07 2.10 -15.92
C VAL A 98 -1.35 0.96 -15.20
N VAL A 99 -0.78 0.02 -15.94
CA VAL A 99 0.10 -1.04 -15.41
C VAL A 99 1.57 -0.61 -15.49
N ASP A 100 1.99 0.00 -16.59
CA ASP A 100 3.34 0.56 -16.73
C ASP A 100 3.29 1.85 -17.57
N GLY A 101 4.24 2.74 -17.30
CA GLY A 101 4.33 4.03 -17.98
C GLY A 101 3.67 5.19 -17.25
N GLN A 102 3.33 5.01 -15.97
CA GLN A 102 2.77 6.06 -15.13
C GLN A 102 3.61 7.35 -15.17
N HIS A 103 4.94 7.27 -15.07
CA HIS A 103 5.81 8.45 -15.15
C HIS A 103 5.72 9.19 -16.49
N ARG A 104 5.61 8.45 -17.60
CA ARG A 104 5.44 9.01 -18.95
C ARG A 104 4.09 9.71 -19.07
N LEU A 105 3.01 9.05 -18.68
CA LEU A 105 1.67 9.63 -18.77
C LEU A 105 1.52 10.87 -17.88
N PHE A 106 2.08 10.86 -16.65
CA PHE A 106 2.08 12.04 -15.79
C PHE A 106 2.91 13.19 -16.37
N ALA A 107 4.13 12.94 -16.86
CA ALA A 107 4.95 13.99 -17.46
C ALA A 107 4.20 14.69 -18.61
N LEU A 108 3.60 13.90 -19.50
CA LEU A 108 2.82 14.41 -20.64
C LEU A 108 1.58 15.19 -20.19
N TYR A 109 0.82 14.63 -19.25
CA TYR A 109 -0.38 15.25 -18.72
C TYR A 109 -0.07 16.58 -18.03
N ARG A 110 0.82 16.56 -17.05
CA ARG A 110 1.18 17.71 -16.21
C ARG A 110 1.83 18.82 -17.04
N PHE A 111 2.69 18.47 -18.00
CA PHE A 111 3.27 19.46 -18.90
C PHE A 111 2.20 20.11 -19.77
N ARG A 112 1.31 19.32 -20.37
CA ARG A 112 0.19 19.82 -21.19
C ARG A 112 -0.76 20.72 -20.38
N LYS A 113 -0.95 20.44 -19.09
CA LYS A 113 -1.71 21.29 -18.15
C LYS A 113 -0.95 22.51 -17.64
N GLY A 114 0.34 22.67 -18.00
CA GLY A 114 1.17 23.80 -17.59
C GLY A 114 1.58 23.77 -16.11
N GLU A 115 1.59 22.59 -15.50
CA GLU A 115 1.87 22.40 -14.07
C GLU A 115 3.35 22.55 -13.71
N PHE A 116 4.25 22.38 -14.68
CA PHE A 116 5.68 22.56 -14.47
C PHE A 116 6.36 23.23 -15.66
N LYS A 117 7.59 23.69 -15.42
CA LYS A 117 8.49 24.28 -16.41
C LYS A 117 9.60 23.29 -16.71
N LEU A 118 9.99 23.18 -17.98
CA LEU A 118 11.09 22.30 -18.35
C LEU A 118 12.37 22.66 -17.59
N THR A 119 13.05 21.66 -17.04
CA THR A 119 14.28 21.84 -16.28
C THR A 119 15.29 20.75 -16.60
N GLY A 120 16.57 21.11 -16.61
CA GLY A 120 17.66 20.16 -16.78
C GLY A 120 17.75 19.59 -18.20
N LEU A 121 17.50 20.41 -19.22
CA LEU A 121 17.52 20.02 -20.63
C LEU A 121 18.96 19.97 -21.21
N PRO A 122 19.53 18.79 -21.50
CA PRO A 122 20.85 18.68 -22.11
C PRO A 122 20.90 19.11 -23.58
N LEU A 123 19.82 18.89 -24.35
CA LEU A 123 19.77 19.10 -25.80
C LEU A 123 19.09 20.42 -26.18
N LEU A 124 17.96 20.74 -25.52
CA LEU A 124 17.09 21.87 -25.88
C LEU A 124 17.15 23.01 -24.86
N LYS A 125 18.35 23.56 -24.62
CA LYS A 125 18.56 24.63 -23.62
C LYS A 125 17.69 25.88 -23.83
N ASP A 126 17.29 26.17 -25.06
CA ASP A 126 16.42 27.31 -25.37
C ASP A 126 14.96 27.14 -24.89
N TYR A 127 14.60 25.93 -24.47
CA TYR A 127 13.30 25.61 -23.87
C TYR A 127 13.36 25.46 -22.35
N GLU A 128 14.54 25.61 -21.75
CA GLU A 128 14.72 25.62 -20.31
C GLU A 128 13.83 26.70 -19.67
N GLY A 129 13.12 26.34 -18.61
CA GLY A 129 12.23 27.24 -17.88
C GLY A 129 10.88 27.54 -18.56
N LYS A 130 10.59 26.97 -19.73
CA LYS A 130 9.32 27.16 -20.45
C LYS A 130 8.25 26.15 -19.99
N LYS A 131 7.01 26.63 -19.90
CA LYS A 131 5.79 25.82 -19.85
C LYS A 131 5.32 25.49 -21.26
N PHE A 132 4.39 24.54 -21.37
CA PHE A 132 3.77 24.17 -22.64
C PHE A 132 3.27 25.38 -23.46
N SER A 133 2.55 26.31 -22.82
CA SER A 133 1.98 27.49 -23.48
C SER A 133 3.03 28.51 -23.95
N GLU A 134 4.28 28.40 -23.47
CA GLU A 134 5.40 29.29 -23.79
C GLU A 134 6.28 28.73 -24.91
N LEU A 135 6.00 27.51 -25.39
CA LEU A 135 6.67 26.92 -26.56
C LEU A 135 6.16 27.54 -27.87
N PRO A 136 6.95 27.52 -28.96
CA PRO A 136 6.45 27.83 -30.30
C PRO A 136 5.24 26.97 -30.67
N ILE A 137 4.36 27.49 -31.53
CA ILE A 137 3.11 26.79 -31.85
C ILE A 137 3.37 25.44 -32.54
N GLU A 138 4.42 25.35 -33.34
CA GLU A 138 4.83 24.14 -34.04
C GLU A 138 5.25 23.03 -33.05
N GLU A 139 5.95 23.40 -31.98
CA GLU A 139 6.35 22.46 -30.92
C GLU A 139 5.16 22.02 -30.07
N GLN A 140 4.22 22.94 -29.83
CA GLN A 140 2.95 22.60 -29.16
C GLN A 140 2.14 21.59 -30.00
N GLU A 141 2.04 21.81 -31.31
CA GLU A 141 1.38 20.89 -32.24
C GLU A 141 2.09 19.54 -32.31
N LEU A 142 3.43 19.53 -32.36
CA LEU A 142 4.25 18.32 -32.33
C LEU A 142 3.94 17.48 -31.09
N ILE A 143 3.94 18.09 -29.89
CA ILE A 143 3.63 17.38 -28.66
C ILE A 143 2.19 16.87 -28.68
N ILE A 144 1.20 17.71 -28.99
CA ILE A 144 -0.22 17.31 -28.96
C ILE A 144 -0.50 16.15 -29.94
N GLY A 145 0.12 16.19 -31.12
CA GLY A 145 -0.03 15.20 -32.18
C GLY A 145 0.81 13.94 -32.00
N HIS A 146 1.80 13.95 -31.11
CA HIS A 146 2.66 12.79 -30.85
C HIS A 146 1.82 11.59 -30.42
N LYS A 147 2.08 10.43 -31.04
CA LYS A 147 1.40 9.17 -30.72
C LYS A 147 2.26 8.37 -29.75
N LEU A 148 1.70 8.06 -28.58
CA LEU A 148 2.32 7.18 -27.61
C LEU A 148 1.82 5.75 -27.85
N PRO A 149 2.70 4.78 -28.13
CA PRO A 149 2.29 3.39 -28.26
C PRO A 149 1.72 2.85 -26.95
N ALA A 150 0.60 2.14 -27.02
CA ALA A 150 -0.01 1.51 -25.86
C ALA A 150 -0.43 0.06 -26.13
N PHE A 151 -0.17 -0.81 -25.16
CA PHE A 151 -0.70 -2.17 -25.13
C PHE A 151 -1.84 -2.24 -24.12
N VAL A 152 -3.05 -2.46 -24.62
CA VAL A 152 -4.25 -2.58 -23.80
C VAL A 152 -4.61 -4.05 -23.68
N PHE A 153 -4.60 -4.60 -22.47
CA PHE A 153 -5.22 -5.90 -22.26
C PHE A 153 -6.65 -5.73 -21.74
N ARG A 154 -7.60 -6.09 -22.61
CA ARG A 154 -9.04 -5.96 -22.40
C ARG A 154 -9.59 -7.09 -21.51
N GLU A 155 -9.02 -8.28 -21.67
CA GLU A 155 -9.39 -9.48 -20.91
C GLU A 155 -8.21 -9.87 -20.03
N PHE A 156 -8.34 -9.60 -18.73
CA PHE A 156 -7.35 -9.97 -17.72
C PHE A 156 -7.88 -11.15 -16.89
N PRO A 157 -7.06 -12.18 -16.60
CA PRO A 157 -7.42 -13.29 -15.70
C PRO A 157 -7.62 -12.89 -14.22
N GLY A 158 -7.62 -11.59 -13.93
CA GLY A 158 -7.70 -11.02 -12.58
C GLY A 158 -6.41 -10.32 -12.12
N LYS A 159 -6.51 -9.71 -10.94
CA LYS A 159 -5.52 -8.78 -10.36
C LYS A 159 -4.15 -9.41 -10.15
N ARG A 160 -4.09 -10.73 -9.94
CA ARG A 160 -2.82 -11.48 -9.80
C ARG A 160 -1.99 -11.45 -11.09
N PHE A 161 -2.62 -11.58 -12.25
CA PHE A 161 -1.91 -11.52 -13.53
C PHE A 161 -1.49 -10.07 -13.86
N GLU A 162 -2.37 -9.09 -13.58
CA GLU A 162 -2.05 -7.67 -13.70
C GLU A 162 -0.78 -7.29 -12.92
N LEU A 163 -0.64 -7.77 -11.69
CA LEU A 163 0.56 -7.55 -10.87
C LEU A 163 1.79 -8.29 -11.39
N GLU A 164 1.63 -9.46 -11.99
CA GLU A 164 2.74 -10.18 -12.61
C GLU A 164 3.24 -9.45 -13.87
N VAL A 165 2.34 -8.88 -14.67
CA VAL A 165 2.68 -7.98 -15.78
C VAL A 165 3.44 -6.77 -15.23
N PHE A 166 2.89 -6.09 -14.21
CA PHE A 166 3.56 -4.98 -13.55
C PHE A 166 4.99 -5.33 -13.11
N ASN A 167 5.15 -6.45 -12.39
CA ASN A 167 6.44 -6.88 -11.84
C ASN A 167 7.45 -7.21 -12.95
N ARG A 168 7.02 -7.80 -14.07
CA ARG A 168 7.92 -8.15 -15.18
C ARG A 168 8.42 -6.92 -15.92
N TYR A 169 7.54 -5.95 -16.18
CA TYR A 169 7.92 -4.73 -16.88
C TYR A 169 8.71 -3.75 -16.00
N ASN A 170 8.46 -3.74 -14.68
CA ASN A 170 9.16 -2.86 -13.72
C ASN A 170 10.41 -3.47 -13.05
N LYS A 171 10.86 -4.64 -13.50
CA LYS A 171 12.01 -5.38 -12.91
C LYS A 171 13.31 -4.57 -12.85
N GLY A 172 13.47 -3.55 -13.70
CA GLY A 172 14.66 -2.68 -13.74
C GLY A 172 14.52 -1.34 -12.99
N THR A 173 13.31 -0.88 -12.68
CA THR A 173 13.05 0.50 -12.22
C THR A 173 12.68 0.61 -10.74
N LYS A 174 11.98 -0.39 -10.16
CA LYS A 174 11.78 -0.66 -8.71
C LYS A 174 10.56 -1.60 -8.52
N ASN A 175 10.77 -2.84 -8.08
CA ASN A 175 9.69 -3.79 -7.77
C ASN A 175 8.72 -3.28 -6.69
N LEU A 176 7.46 -3.71 -6.74
CA LEU A 176 6.52 -3.55 -5.61
C LEU A 176 7.05 -4.32 -4.39
N THR A 177 6.85 -3.75 -3.21
CA THR A 177 7.07 -4.46 -1.95
C THR A 177 6.01 -5.55 -1.79
N PRO A 178 6.28 -6.62 -1.03
CA PRO A 178 5.28 -7.65 -0.76
C PRO A 178 3.95 -7.09 -0.24
N GLN A 179 3.97 -6.08 0.62
CA GLN A 179 2.75 -5.44 1.13
C GLN A 179 1.97 -4.68 0.05
N GLU A 180 2.65 -3.99 -0.88
CA GLU A 180 1.96 -3.31 -1.98
C GLU A 180 1.26 -4.31 -2.90
N ILE A 181 1.89 -5.46 -3.16
CA ILE A 181 1.26 -6.57 -3.88
C ILE A 181 0.04 -7.07 -3.11
N ARG A 182 0.13 -7.25 -1.79
CA ARG A 182 -1.00 -7.70 -0.96
C ARG A 182 -2.16 -6.71 -0.95
N ASN A 183 -1.88 -5.41 -0.82
CA ASN A 183 -2.90 -4.37 -0.90
C ASN A 183 -3.61 -4.40 -2.25
N ALA A 184 -2.87 -4.66 -3.33
CA ALA A 184 -3.45 -4.85 -4.64
C ALA A 184 -4.33 -6.11 -4.67
N VAL A 185 -3.80 -7.29 -4.38
CA VAL A 185 -4.53 -8.56 -4.57
C VAL A 185 -5.75 -8.66 -3.67
N TYR A 186 -5.64 -8.24 -2.41
CA TYR A 186 -6.62 -8.53 -1.37
C TYR A 186 -7.44 -7.31 -0.96
N SER A 187 -8.10 -6.67 -1.91
CA SER A 187 -8.95 -5.49 -1.64
C SER A 187 -10.08 -5.85 -0.68
N SER A 188 -10.27 -5.05 0.38
CA SER A 188 -11.34 -5.21 1.36
C SER A 188 -11.57 -3.92 2.14
N PRO A 189 -12.73 -3.72 2.79
CA PRO A 189 -12.97 -2.58 3.67
C PRO A 189 -11.90 -2.44 4.77
N HIS A 190 -11.38 -3.56 5.28
CA HIS A 190 -10.29 -3.57 6.26
C HIS A 190 -9.02 -2.91 5.71
N ASN A 191 -8.68 -3.16 4.44
CA ASN A 191 -7.52 -2.54 3.82
C ASN A 191 -7.69 -1.03 3.68
N ASP A 192 -8.90 -0.59 3.35
CA ASP A 192 -9.22 0.81 3.15
C ASP A 192 -9.16 1.56 4.49
N TYR A 193 -9.71 0.97 5.55
CA TYR A 193 -9.58 1.50 6.91
C TYR A 193 -8.13 1.63 7.34
N ILE A 194 -7.32 0.57 7.22
CA ILE A 194 -5.91 0.60 7.64
C ILE A 194 -5.09 1.58 6.80
N THR A 195 -5.39 1.70 5.50
CA THR A 195 -4.76 2.72 4.65
C THR A 195 -5.09 4.12 5.16
N LYS A 196 -6.36 4.43 5.40
CA LYS A 196 -6.79 5.73 5.93
C LYS A 196 -6.23 6.01 7.32
N PHE A 197 -6.18 5.00 8.20
CA PHE A 197 -5.61 5.10 9.54
C PHE A 197 -4.13 5.50 9.48
N VAL A 198 -3.32 4.77 8.71
CA VAL A 198 -1.89 5.05 8.57
C VAL A 198 -1.64 6.39 7.87
N GLU A 199 -2.49 6.77 6.90
CA GLU A 199 -2.41 8.08 6.26
C GLU A 199 -2.68 9.24 7.23
N LYS A 200 -3.68 9.12 8.11
CA LYS A 200 -3.97 10.13 9.14
C LYS A 200 -2.80 10.30 10.11
N LEU A 201 -2.16 9.20 10.51
CA LEU A 201 -0.94 9.23 11.35
C LEU A 201 0.21 9.94 10.63
N TYR A 202 0.47 9.62 9.36
CA TYR A 202 1.63 10.17 8.65
C TYR A 202 1.43 11.60 8.12
N LYS A 203 0.32 11.87 7.44
CA LYS A 203 0.07 13.14 6.73
C LYS A 203 -0.44 14.23 7.67
N SER A 204 -1.34 13.86 8.58
CA SER A 204 -2.02 14.81 9.46
C SER A 204 -1.48 14.83 10.89
N ASN A 205 -0.55 13.91 11.22
CA ASN A 205 -0.07 13.68 12.58
C ASN A 205 -1.22 13.61 13.60
N SER A 206 -2.31 12.92 13.23
CA SER A 206 -3.57 12.95 13.99
C SER A 206 -3.44 12.38 15.40
N ASP A 207 -2.48 11.50 15.60
CA ASP A 207 -2.14 10.92 16.90
C ASP A 207 -0.61 10.74 16.97
N PRO A 208 0.12 11.70 17.56
CA PRO A 208 1.58 11.62 17.66
C PRO A 208 2.05 10.40 18.45
N VAL A 209 1.27 9.99 19.45
CA VAL A 209 1.61 8.85 20.32
C VAL A 209 1.56 7.54 19.53
N LEU A 210 0.47 7.31 18.78
CA LEU A 210 0.39 6.13 17.90
C LEU A 210 1.41 6.20 16.76
N SER A 211 1.75 7.40 16.27
CA SER A 211 2.78 7.58 15.25
C SER A 211 4.15 7.12 15.74
N GLU A 212 4.49 7.37 17.01
CA GLU A 212 5.71 6.85 17.64
C GLU A 212 5.63 5.34 17.91
N ILE A 213 4.54 4.85 18.51
CA ILE A 213 4.33 3.43 18.81
C ILE A 213 4.48 2.57 17.55
N TYR A 214 3.84 2.97 16.45
CA TYR A 214 3.94 2.29 15.17
C TYR A 214 5.17 2.70 14.36
N ASN A 215 6.01 3.61 14.86
CA ASN A 215 7.21 4.14 14.23
C ASN A 215 6.98 4.55 12.76
N VAL A 216 6.02 5.46 12.57
CA VAL A 216 5.52 5.93 11.27
C VAL A 216 6.51 6.92 10.66
N THR A 217 7.60 6.41 10.09
CA THR A 217 8.56 7.22 9.33
C THR A 217 8.16 7.33 7.86
N LYS A 218 8.70 8.35 7.16
CA LYS A 218 8.52 8.51 5.70
C LYS A 218 8.83 7.23 4.94
N ASP A 219 9.98 6.59 5.20
CA ASP A 219 10.37 5.36 4.50
C ASP A 219 9.39 4.20 4.77
N ARG A 220 8.99 3.99 6.03
CA ARG A 220 8.06 2.91 6.39
C ARG A 220 6.65 3.14 5.86
N PHE A 221 6.17 4.38 5.86
CA PHE A 221 4.90 4.76 5.24
C PHE A 221 4.94 4.46 3.74
N LEU A 222 5.97 4.97 3.06
CA LEU A 222 6.15 4.88 1.62
C LEU A 222 6.39 3.47 1.09
N LYS A 223 6.92 2.55 1.91
CA LYS A 223 7.09 1.12 1.60
C LYS A 223 5.97 0.25 2.15
N LYS A 224 4.89 0.86 2.67
CA LYS A 224 3.76 0.20 3.35
C LYS A 224 4.17 -0.73 4.51
N LYS A 225 5.36 -0.55 5.10
CA LYS A 225 5.86 -1.36 6.22
C LYS A 225 5.11 -1.12 7.54
N VAL A 226 4.49 0.05 7.71
CA VAL A 226 3.55 0.28 8.82
C VAL A 226 2.30 -0.58 8.66
N HIS A 227 1.74 -0.65 7.45
CA HIS A 227 0.53 -1.42 7.14
C HIS A 227 0.79 -2.91 7.37
N GLU A 228 1.93 -3.43 6.89
CA GLU A 228 2.35 -4.82 7.12
C GLU A 228 2.39 -5.19 8.60
N GLY A 229 2.98 -4.35 9.44
CA GLY A 229 3.00 -4.58 10.88
C GLY A 229 1.61 -4.58 11.50
N ILE A 230 0.73 -3.67 11.08
CA ILE A 230 -0.64 -3.60 11.60
C ILE A 230 -1.46 -4.82 11.16
N PHE A 231 -1.37 -5.26 9.90
CA PHE A 231 -2.07 -6.48 9.47
C PHE A 231 -1.58 -7.73 10.19
N SER A 232 -0.29 -7.83 10.51
CA SER A 232 0.23 -8.91 11.38
C SER A 232 -0.38 -8.84 12.79
N ILE A 233 -0.47 -7.64 13.37
CA ILE A 233 -1.11 -7.42 14.68
C ILE A 233 -2.58 -7.85 14.62
N LEU A 234 -3.33 -7.42 13.60
CA LEU A 234 -4.74 -7.75 13.45
C LEU A 234 -4.97 -9.25 13.30
N TYR A 235 -4.10 -9.96 12.57
CA TYR A 235 -4.16 -11.43 12.52
C TYR A 235 -4.08 -12.03 13.91
N VAL A 236 -3.09 -11.61 14.71
CA VAL A 236 -2.87 -12.18 16.04
C VAL A 236 -4.00 -11.79 17.00
N LEU A 237 -4.52 -10.57 16.91
CA LEU A 237 -5.66 -10.13 17.71
C LEU A 237 -6.91 -10.98 17.44
N GLU A 238 -7.14 -11.39 16.20
CA GLU A 238 -8.35 -12.13 15.81
C GLU A 238 -8.18 -13.66 15.90
N PHE A 239 -7.04 -14.19 15.47
CA PHE A 239 -6.82 -15.63 15.30
C PHE A 239 -5.71 -16.20 16.19
N GLY A 240 -4.98 -15.35 16.91
CA GLY A 240 -3.82 -15.77 17.70
C GLY A 240 -2.58 -16.10 16.85
N ILE A 241 -1.62 -16.77 17.49
CA ILE A 241 -0.38 -17.20 16.86
C ILE A 241 -0.61 -18.52 16.12
N ASP A 242 -0.21 -18.58 14.85
CA ASP A 242 -0.31 -19.79 14.04
C ASP A 242 1.05 -20.46 13.90
N GLU A 243 1.23 -21.58 14.60
CA GLU A 243 2.48 -22.36 14.61
C GLU A 243 2.87 -22.97 13.26
N SER A 244 1.96 -22.99 12.29
CA SER A 244 2.25 -23.45 10.93
C SER A 244 2.97 -22.39 10.09
N PHE A 245 2.90 -21.11 10.48
CA PHE A 245 3.50 -20.00 9.73
C PHE A 245 5.02 -19.96 9.90
N LYS A 246 5.72 -20.00 8.77
CA LYS A 246 7.19 -20.05 8.71
C LYS A 246 7.85 -18.66 8.71
N ASP A 247 7.12 -17.63 8.30
CA ASP A 247 7.61 -16.26 8.25
C ASP A 247 6.54 -15.27 8.73
N SER A 248 6.99 -14.11 9.21
CA SER A 248 6.10 -13.10 9.76
C SER A 248 5.23 -12.40 8.72
N THR A 249 5.61 -12.43 7.44
CA THR A 249 4.83 -11.80 6.36
C THR A 249 3.59 -12.61 6.03
N THR A 250 3.58 -13.91 6.35
CA THR A 250 2.42 -14.79 6.20
C THR A 250 1.23 -14.29 7.02
N TYR A 251 1.43 -13.81 8.25
CA TYR A 251 0.35 -13.24 9.08
C TYR A 251 -0.42 -12.13 8.37
N ALA A 252 0.30 -11.14 7.85
CA ALA A 252 -0.30 -10.03 7.13
C ALA A 252 -0.90 -10.48 5.77
N THR A 253 -0.40 -11.57 5.19
CA THR A 253 -0.94 -12.16 3.96
C THR A 253 -2.28 -12.84 4.20
N GLU A 254 -2.30 -13.76 5.16
CA GLU A 254 -3.49 -14.56 5.47
C GLU A 254 -4.60 -13.70 6.06
N TYR A 255 -4.27 -12.66 6.85
CA TYR A 255 -5.28 -11.72 7.31
C TYR A 255 -6.00 -11.04 6.14
N MET A 256 -5.25 -10.36 5.28
CA MET A 256 -5.81 -9.61 4.17
C MET A 256 -6.57 -10.53 3.21
N LYS A 257 -6.03 -11.73 2.94
CA LYS A 257 -6.68 -12.74 2.11
C LYS A 257 -8.03 -13.16 2.70
N LYS A 258 -8.07 -13.55 3.97
CA LYS A 258 -9.32 -13.95 4.65
C LYS A 258 -10.38 -12.85 4.60
N LYS A 259 -9.99 -11.58 4.80
CA LYS A 259 -10.92 -10.44 4.75
C LYS A 259 -11.39 -10.11 3.34
N ALA A 260 -10.54 -10.27 2.33
CA ALA A 260 -10.96 -10.13 0.93
C ALA A 260 -11.90 -11.27 0.48
N GLU A 261 -11.63 -12.50 0.91
CA GLU A 261 -12.51 -13.66 0.67
C GLU A 261 -13.85 -13.47 1.38
N LEU A 262 -13.86 -13.02 2.64
CA LEU A 262 -15.07 -12.70 3.39
C LEU A 262 -15.95 -11.68 2.65
N PHE A 263 -15.36 -10.58 2.18
CA PHE A 263 -16.08 -9.56 1.42
C PHE A 263 -16.66 -10.11 0.11
N SER A 264 -15.90 -10.98 -0.56
CA SER A 264 -16.31 -11.58 -1.84
C SER A 264 -17.43 -12.61 -1.67
N GLU A 265 -17.42 -13.39 -0.58
CA GLU A 265 -18.34 -14.51 -0.35
C GLU A 265 -19.61 -14.11 0.42
N GLN A 266 -19.49 -13.24 1.42
CA GLN A 266 -20.58 -12.92 2.36
C GLN A 266 -21.23 -11.57 2.10
N GLY A 267 -20.71 -10.79 1.15
CA GLY A 267 -21.27 -9.51 0.73
C GLY A 267 -20.93 -8.34 1.66
N GLU A 268 -21.36 -7.15 1.25
CA GLU A 268 -20.97 -5.88 1.85
C GLU A 268 -21.44 -5.72 3.31
N GLU A 269 -22.68 -6.09 3.62
CA GLU A 269 -23.23 -5.89 4.97
C GLU A 269 -22.44 -6.67 6.04
N GLN A 270 -22.13 -7.94 5.77
CA GLN A 270 -21.40 -8.78 6.71
C GLN A 270 -19.93 -8.34 6.83
N ALA A 271 -19.32 -7.91 5.73
CA ALA A 271 -17.97 -7.36 5.74
C ALA A 271 -17.88 -6.05 6.53
N LEU A 272 -18.89 -5.16 6.42
CA LEU A 272 -18.94 -3.92 7.22
C LEU A 272 -19.12 -4.22 8.71
N ARG A 273 -19.91 -5.24 9.08
CA ARG A 273 -20.02 -5.67 10.48
C ARG A 273 -18.69 -6.20 11.02
N ASP A 274 -18.01 -7.02 10.22
CA ASP A 274 -16.67 -7.55 10.56
C ASP A 274 -15.62 -6.44 10.69
N GLU A 275 -15.65 -5.46 9.78
CA GLU A 275 -14.80 -4.27 9.83
C GLU A 275 -15.02 -3.49 11.13
N ASN A 276 -16.28 -3.24 11.51
CA ASN A 276 -16.59 -2.52 12.74
C ASN A 276 -16.08 -3.26 13.99
N ASN A 277 -16.19 -4.58 14.04
CA ASN A 277 -15.66 -5.40 15.13
C ASN A 277 -14.13 -5.32 15.19
N MET A 278 -13.48 -5.40 14.01
CA MET A 278 -12.02 -5.23 13.90
C MET A 278 -11.58 -3.86 14.41
N ILE A 279 -12.26 -2.79 14.01
CA ILE A 279 -11.95 -1.42 14.45
C ILE A 279 -12.06 -1.32 15.98
N TYR A 280 -13.14 -1.84 16.56
CA TYR A 280 -13.38 -1.80 17.99
C TYR A 280 -12.27 -2.52 18.80
N GLU A 281 -11.89 -3.74 18.39
CA GLU A 281 -10.82 -4.47 19.08
C GLU A 281 -9.44 -3.85 18.84
N PHE A 282 -9.20 -3.29 17.65
CA PHE A 282 -7.97 -2.57 17.34
C PHE A 282 -7.83 -1.27 18.15
N GLU A 283 -8.92 -0.53 18.35
CA GLU A 283 -8.94 0.68 19.19
C GLU A 283 -8.64 0.37 20.66
N LYS A 284 -9.20 -0.72 21.21
CA LYS A 284 -8.86 -1.18 22.56
C LYS A 284 -7.39 -1.56 22.68
N PHE A 285 -6.87 -2.32 21.72
CA PHE A 285 -5.45 -2.68 21.71
C PHE A 285 -4.56 -1.43 21.62
N ASN A 286 -4.93 -0.45 20.80
CA ASN A 286 -4.24 0.84 20.72
C ASN A 286 -4.27 1.61 22.04
N ALA A 287 -5.41 1.64 22.73
CA ALA A 287 -5.53 2.25 24.05
C ALA A 287 -4.65 1.53 25.09
N TRP A 288 -4.56 0.21 25.03
CA TRP A 288 -3.65 -0.58 25.86
C TRP A 288 -2.18 -0.29 25.54
N LEU A 289 -1.80 -0.22 24.27
CA LEU A 289 -0.44 0.16 23.85
C LEU A 289 -0.04 1.56 24.34
N LYS A 290 -0.96 2.53 24.32
CA LYS A 290 -0.69 3.89 24.82
C LYS A 290 -0.29 3.92 26.30
N GLN A 291 -0.78 2.99 27.11
CA GLN A 291 -0.40 2.93 28.53
C GLN A 291 1.08 2.59 28.71
N PHE A 292 1.70 1.85 27.78
CA PHE A 292 3.13 1.56 27.81
C PHE A 292 4.02 2.80 27.58
N THR A 293 3.46 3.91 27.10
CA THR A 293 4.25 5.13 26.84
C THR A 293 4.74 5.83 28.10
N LYS A 294 4.20 5.46 29.27
CA LYS A 294 4.80 5.76 30.59
C LYS A 294 6.21 5.19 30.74
N TYR A 295 6.52 4.12 30.01
CA TYR A 295 7.74 3.33 30.12
C TYR A 295 8.67 3.47 28.92
N THR A 296 8.12 3.49 27.71
CA THR A 296 8.88 3.69 26.47
C THR A 296 7.98 4.26 25.38
N PRO A 297 8.47 5.20 24.55
CA PRO A 297 7.75 5.65 23.36
C PRO A 297 7.60 4.54 22.29
N TYR A 298 8.36 3.44 22.38
CA TYR A 298 8.40 2.39 21.36
C TYR A 298 8.09 0.99 21.95
N PRO A 299 6.85 0.76 22.43
CA PRO A 299 6.49 -0.51 23.08
C PRO A 299 6.53 -1.72 22.13
N LEU A 300 6.40 -1.51 20.82
CA LEU A 300 6.54 -2.57 19.80
C LEU A 300 8.01 -2.83 19.44
N SER A 301 8.94 -2.66 20.39
CA SER A 301 10.39 -2.90 20.24
C SER A 301 11.00 -3.46 21.52
N LYS A 302 12.28 -3.87 21.48
CA LYS A 302 13.01 -4.32 22.67
C LYS A 302 13.14 -3.24 23.76
N GLU A 303 12.86 -1.97 23.46
CA GLU A 303 12.83 -0.90 24.48
C GLU A 303 11.80 -1.15 25.56
N LEU A 304 10.76 -1.94 25.26
CA LEU A 304 9.77 -2.34 26.24
C LEU A 304 10.40 -2.99 27.46
N TYR A 305 11.45 -3.79 27.29
CA TYR A 305 12.16 -4.49 28.36
C TYR A 305 13.61 -4.02 28.53
N GLY A 306 13.88 -2.75 28.16
CA GLY A 306 15.11 -2.05 28.54
C GLY A 306 16.26 -2.11 27.55
N ILE A 307 16.11 -2.80 26.41
CA ILE A 307 17.14 -2.85 25.38
C ILE A 307 16.86 -1.78 24.33
N SER A 308 17.51 -0.62 24.46
CA SER A 308 17.40 0.45 23.47
C SER A 308 18.39 0.29 22.33
N SER A 309 17.88 0.43 21.12
CA SER A 309 18.68 0.44 19.90
C SER A 309 18.19 1.54 18.96
N LYS A 310 19.13 2.32 18.42
CA LYS A 310 18.84 3.32 17.39
C LYS A 310 18.25 2.69 16.12
N SER A 311 18.53 1.41 15.87
CA SER A 311 18.16 0.74 14.61
C SER A 311 16.78 0.07 14.61
N TYR A 312 16.08 -0.05 15.74
CA TYR A 312 14.82 -0.82 15.79
C TYR A 312 13.77 -0.24 16.75
N LYS A 313 13.09 0.82 16.30
CA LYS A 313 11.94 1.43 17.01
C LYS A 313 10.60 0.69 16.78
N PHE A 314 10.61 -0.37 15.98
CA PHE A 314 9.50 -1.31 15.77
C PHE A 314 10.08 -2.65 15.32
N GLN A 315 9.61 -3.76 15.89
CA GLN A 315 10.04 -5.11 15.53
C GLN A 315 8.84 -6.02 15.29
N THR A 316 8.93 -6.81 14.22
CA THR A 316 7.83 -7.71 13.84
C THR A 316 7.58 -8.78 14.91
N SER A 317 8.62 -9.26 15.60
CA SER A 317 8.46 -10.20 16.72
C SER A 317 7.58 -9.60 17.82
N MET A 318 7.85 -8.35 18.22
CA MET A 318 7.06 -7.63 19.22
C MET A 318 5.62 -7.35 18.74
N ALA A 319 5.45 -7.09 17.44
CA ALA A 319 4.14 -6.95 16.81
C ALA A 319 3.34 -8.26 16.72
N LEU A 320 3.95 -9.42 16.98
CA LEU A 320 3.27 -10.69 17.14
C LEU A 320 3.07 -11.01 18.63
N ILE A 321 4.08 -10.80 19.47
CA ILE A 321 4.04 -11.15 20.89
C ILE A 321 3.05 -10.28 21.67
N LEU A 322 3.08 -8.95 21.52
CA LEU A 322 2.22 -8.06 22.30
C LEU A 322 0.72 -8.26 22.07
N PRO A 323 0.19 -8.37 20.83
CA PRO A 323 -1.22 -8.69 20.65
C PRO A 323 -1.59 -10.09 21.19
N ALA A 324 -0.68 -11.07 21.13
CA ALA A 324 -0.94 -12.39 21.70
C ALA A 324 -1.02 -12.36 23.24
N LEU A 325 -0.09 -11.64 23.90
CA LEU A 325 -0.15 -11.41 25.34
C LEU A 325 -1.38 -10.59 25.74
N TYR A 326 -1.74 -9.57 24.96
CA TYR A 326 -2.95 -8.79 25.16
C TYR A 326 -4.20 -9.68 25.16
N ASN A 327 -4.37 -10.56 24.16
CA ASN A 327 -5.50 -11.50 24.13
C ASN A 327 -5.49 -12.41 25.36
N ARG A 328 -4.34 -13.00 25.71
CA ARG A 328 -4.21 -13.86 26.88
C ARG A 328 -4.59 -13.15 28.19
N ILE A 329 -4.27 -11.85 28.31
CA ILE A 329 -4.61 -11.04 29.48
C ILE A 329 -6.09 -10.66 29.47
N LYS A 330 -6.59 -10.16 28.34
CA LYS A 330 -7.97 -9.70 28.15
C LYS A 330 -8.99 -10.80 28.45
N ASP A 331 -8.69 -12.02 28.00
CA ASP A 331 -9.63 -13.16 28.08
C ASP A 331 -9.55 -13.90 29.43
N ASN A 332 -8.60 -13.53 30.31
CA ASN A 332 -8.42 -14.15 31.62
C ASN A 332 -9.10 -13.33 32.73
N GLU A 333 -10.28 -13.78 33.17
CA GLU A 333 -11.06 -13.17 34.25
C GLU A 333 -10.25 -12.95 35.54
N LYS A 334 -9.31 -13.83 35.89
CA LYS A 334 -8.50 -13.70 37.12
C LYS A 334 -7.52 -12.53 37.08
N TRP A 335 -7.22 -12.03 35.88
CA TRP A 335 -6.18 -11.04 35.67
C TRP A 335 -6.74 -9.64 35.42
N LYS A 336 -8.07 -9.48 35.35
CA LYS A 336 -8.73 -8.20 35.06
C LYS A 336 -8.43 -7.09 36.06
N ASP A 337 -8.26 -7.45 37.33
CA ASP A 337 -8.02 -6.50 38.42
C ASP A 337 -6.52 -6.25 38.69
N LYS A 338 -5.63 -6.81 37.86
CA LYS A 338 -4.18 -6.61 38.02
C LYS A 338 -3.80 -5.20 37.57
N GLU A 339 -3.07 -4.49 38.43
CA GLU A 339 -2.52 -3.17 38.12
C GLU A 339 -1.65 -3.21 36.86
N PHE A 340 -1.79 -2.20 36.01
CA PHE A 340 -1.07 -2.15 34.73
C PHE A 340 0.46 -2.18 34.93
N ASP A 341 0.97 -1.50 35.95
CA ASP A 341 2.39 -1.48 36.27
C ASP A 341 2.93 -2.90 36.59
N PHE A 342 2.15 -3.72 37.29
CA PHE A 342 2.48 -5.13 37.55
C PHE A 342 2.45 -5.97 36.26
N ILE A 343 1.46 -5.74 35.39
CA ILE A 343 1.39 -6.41 34.08
C ILE A 343 2.64 -6.11 33.26
N VAL A 344 3.08 -4.85 33.20
CA VAL A 344 4.29 -4.45 32.47
C VAL A 344 5.53 -5.14 33.02
N GLU A 345 5.70 -5.20 34.35
CA GLU A 345 6.83 -5.91 34.97
C GLU A 345 6.87 -7.38 34.56
N ARG A 346 5.73 -8.08 34.60
CA ARG A 346 5.65 -9.49 34.20
C ARG A 346 5.93 -9.70 32.71
N ILE A 347 5.45 -8.81 31.85
CA ILE A 347 5.78 -8.84 30.41
C ILE A 347 7.28 -8.66 30.21
N ARG A 348 7.91 -7.71 30.90
CA ARG A 348 9.36 -7.46 30.80
C ARG A 348 10.18 -8.66 31.23
N MET A 349 9.83 -9.27 32.36
CA MET A 349 10.50 -10.49 32.84
C MET A 349 10.37 -11.61 31.81
N CYS A 350 9.16 -11.87 31.31
CA CYS A 350 8.89 -12.90 30.31
C CYS A 350 9.72 -12.70 29.02
N LEU A 351 9.79 -11.47 28.52
CA LEU A 351 10.58 -11.15 27.32
C LEU A 351 12.09 -11.31 27.55
N THR A 352 12.59 -10.84 28.70
CA THR A 352 14.02 -10.89 29.04
C THR A 352 14.52 -12.31 29.21
N SER A 353 13.68 -13.21 29.74
CA SER A 353 14.01 -14.63 29.92
C SER A 353 13.64 -15.51 28.71
N SER A 354 13.28 -14.92 27.58
CA SER A 354 12.80 -15.66 26.41
C SER A 354 13.90 -15.97 25.40
N PHE A 355 13.56 -16.76 24.39
CA PHE A 355 14.38 -17.04 23.22
C PHE A 355 14.87 -15.79 22.47
N LEU A 356 14.25 -14.61 22.69
CA LEU A 356 14.68 -13.35 22.07
C LEU A 356 16.05 -12.87 22.55
N GLU A 357 16.46 -13.28 23.76
CA GLU A 357 17.74 -12.94 24.38
C GLU A 357 18.61 -14.17 24.67
N ASP A 358 18.20 -15.35 24.20
CA ASP A 358 18.99 -16.56 24.30
C ASP A 358 20.18 -16.49 23.31
N PRO A 359 21.44 -16.46 23.80
CA PRO A 359 22.62 -16.35 22.93
C PRO A 359 22.81 -17.56 22.03
N ASP A 360 22.24 -18.71 22.39
CA ASP A 360 22.33 -19.96 21.62
C ASP A 360 21.19 -20.08 20.60
N TYR A 361 20.21 -19.16 20.63
CA TYR A 361 19.09 -19.15 19.69
C TYR A 361 19.47 -18.53 18.34
N THR A 362 19.60 -19.38 17.31
CA THR A 362 20.03 -18.97 15.97
C THR A 362 18.89 -18.80 14.96
N ALA A 363 17.65 -19.11 15.34
CA ALA A 363 16.50 -19.03 14.44
C ALA A 363 15.88 -17.62 14.41
N SER A 364 14.83 -17.42 13.60
CA SER A 364 14.20 -16.10 13.49
C SER A 364 13.52 -15.68 14.79
N SER A 365 13.69 -14.41 15.19
CA SER A 365 12.92 -13.78 16.27
C SER A 365 11.40 -13.81 16.06
N THR A 366 10.94 -14.08 14.83
CA THR A 366 9.53 -14.22 14.46
C THR A 366 9.07 -15.68 14.34
N ASN A 367 9.79 -16.63 14.94
CA ASN A 367 9.41 -18.04 14.92
C ASN A 367 8.10 -18.25 15.69
N SER A 368 7.04 -18.60 14.97
CA SER A 368 5.68 -18.74 15.53
C SER A 368 5.60 -19.74 16.68
N ARG A 369 6.38 -20.83 16.65
CA ARG A 369 6.36 -21.85 17.71
C ARG A 369 6.98 -21.35 19.01
N GLU A 370 8.10 -20.64 18.90
CA GLU A 370 8.73 -20.07 20.10
C GLU A 370 7.91 -18.91 20.67
N ILE A 371 7.27 -18.11 19.81
CA ILE A 371 6.33 -17.08 20.25
C ILE A 371 5.13 -17.72 20.95
N ALA A 372 4.55 -18.81 20.42
CA ALA A 372 3.45 -19.52 21.05
C ALA A 372 3.86 -20.03 22.44
N ARG A 373 5.01 -20.70 22.57
CA ARG A 373 5.54 -21.16 23.87
C ARG A 373 5.76 -20.02 24.86
N LEU A 374 6.31 -18.90 24.40
CA LEU A 374 6.49 -17.69 25.22
C LEU A 374 5.13 -17.24 25.78
N VAL A 375 4.12 -17.09 24.91
CA VAL A 375 2.78 -16.67 25.29
C VAL A 375 2.11 -17.68 26.23
N GLU A 376 2.26 -18.98 25.98
CA GLU A 376 1.72 -20.04 26.84
C GLU A 376 2.34 -20.07 28.24
N SER A 377 3.64 -19.79 28.33
CA SER A 377 4.37 -19.72 29.61
C SER A 377 4.08 -18.44 30.40
N PHE A 378 3.52 -17.41 29.77
CA PHE A 378 3.20 -16.15 30.43
C PHE A 378 2.10 -16.33 31.48
N THR A 379 2.38 -15.85 32.69
CA THR A 379 1.45 -15.86 33.83
C THR A 379 1.59 -14.61 34.69
N LEU A 380 0.45 -14.14 35.22
CA LEU A 380 0.34 -13.07 36.23
C LEU A 380 0.10 -13.61 37.65
N ASP A 381 0.13 -14.92 37.80
CA ASP A 381 0.02 -15.62 39.09
C ASP A 381 1.38 -15.72 39.83
#